data_AF-A0A529M313-F1
#
_entry.id   AF-A0A529M313-F1
#
_cell.length_a   1.000
_cell.length_b   1.000
_cell.length_c   1.000
_cell.angle_alpha   90.00
_cell.angle_beta   90.00
_cell.angle_gamma   90.00
#
_symmetry.space_group_name_H-M   'P 1'
#
loop_
_entity.id
_entity.type
_entity.pdbx_description
1 polymer ?
#
loop_
_entity_poly.entity_id
_entity_poly.type
_entity_poly.pdbx_seq_one_letter_code
_entity_poly.pdbx_strand_id
1 'polypeptide(L)'
;MTDLSWLTARPVAHRGFHDMNKTRWENTLSAFAAAAERGYAIECDVHLSSDRVPVIIHGGDLKRLTGQDGFVWQRTAAELAALRVGGTADHVPTLQEALHLVDGRVPLVVELKGTPGYD
;
A
#
# COMPACT_ATOMS: atom_id res chain seq x y z
N MET A 1 -5.88 24.16 15.46
CA MET A 1 -5.48 23.07 14.55
C MET A 1 -4.41 23.62 13.63
N THR A 2 -3.35 22.86 13.40
CA THR A 2 -2.33 23.18 12.40
C THR A 2 -3.00 23.25 11.02
N ASP A 3 -2.64 24.25 10.21
CA ASP A 3 -3.11 24.34 8.84
C ASP A 3 -2.66 23.10 8.04
N LEU A 4 -3.60 22.41 7.41
CA LEU A 4 -3.38 21.23 6.57
C LEU A 4 -3.51 21.54 5.07
N SER A 5 -3.63 22.82 4.71
CA SER A 5 -3.72 23.27 3.30
C SER A 5 -2.58 22.73 2.44
N TRP A 6 -1.39 22.54 3.02
CA TRP A 6 -0.23 21.95 2.34
C TRP A 6 -0.49 20.51 1.85
N LEU A 7 -1.34 19.73 2.54
CA LEU A 7 -1.65 18.35 2.16
C LEU A 7 -2.66 18.29 1.00
N THR A 8 -3.62 19.22 0.99
CA THR A 8 -4.71 19.26 0.01
C THR A 8 -4.49 20.25 -1.12
N ALA A 9 -3.36 20.98 -1.12
CA ALA A 9 -2.94 21.87 -2.21
C ALA A 9 -2.79 21.14 -3.56
N ARG A 10 -2.65 19.81 -3.52
CA ARG A 10 -2.69 18.91 -4.67
C ARG A 10 -3.57 17.69 -4.35
N PRO A 11 -4.11 17.01 -5.37
CA PRO A 11 -4.76 15.72 -5.16
C PRO A 11 -3.84 14.72 -4.45
N VAL A 12 -4.44 13.87 -3.60
CA VAL A 12 -3.77 12.72 -3.01
C VAL A 12 -3.96 11.52 -3.93
N ALA A 13 -2.87 10.85 -4.28
CA ALA A 13 -2.90 9.63 -5.08
C ALA A 13 -3.41 8.47 -4.21
N HIS A 14 -4.73 8.23 -4.28
CA HIS A 14 -5.42 7.15 -3.59
C HIS A 14 -4.82 5.80 -4.00
N ARG A 15 -4.20 5.10 -3.03
CA ARG A 15 -3.44 3.86 -3.21
C ARG A 15 -2.30 3.96 -4.21
N GLY A 16 -1.69 5.13 -4.31
CA GLY A 16 -0.64 5.45 -5.28
C GLY A 16 -1.17 5.87 -6.66
N PHE A 17 -0.27 6.23 -7.57
CA PHE A 17 -0.64 6.70 -8.91
C PHE A 17 -0.91 5.53 -9.87
N HIS A 18 -1.81 4.62 -9.51
CA HIS A 18 -2.11 3.40 -10.27
C HIS A 18 -2.95 3.68 -11.54
N ASP A 19 -3.07 2.72 -12.47
CA ASP A 19 -3.78 2.90 -13.75
C ASP A 19 -5.11 2.13 -13.82
N MET A 20 -5.84 2.12 -12.71
CA MET A 20 -7.01 1.26 -12.48
C MET A 20 -6.67 -0.23 -12.60
N ASN A 21 -5.46 -0.61 -12.18
CA ASN A 21 -5.00 -1.99 -12.13
C ASN A 21 -4.91 -2.64 -13.53
N LYS A 22 -4.50 -1.87 -14.55
CA LYS A 22 -4.25 -2.41 -15.90
C LYS A 22 -2.81 -2.91 -16.01
N THR A 23 -1.84 -2.06 -15.70
CA THR A 23 -0.40 -2.38 -15.74
C THR A 23 0.33 -1.97 -14.47
N ARG A 24 -0.22 -0.99 -13.73
CA ARG A 24 0.30 -0.51 -12.46
C ARG A 24 -0.82 -0.55 -11.44
N TRP A 25 -0.70 -1.46 -10.49
CA TRP A 25 -1.77 -1.78 -9.56
C TRP A 25 -1.70 -0.92 -8.29
N GLU A 26 -2.86 -0.74 -7.66
CA GLU A 26 -3.00 -0.04 -6.37
C GLU A 26 -2.07 -0.62 -5.30
N ASN A 27 -1.63 0.21 -4.33
CA ASN A 27 -0.85 -0.21 -3.18
C ASN A 27 0.47 -0.95 -3.50
N THR A 28 1.08 -0.64 -4.64
CA THR A 28 2.36 -1.20 -5.07
C THR A 28 3.48 -0.16 -5.02
N LEU A 29 4.72 -0.62 -4.92
CA LEU A 29 5.90 0.25 -4.97
C LEU A 29 5.99 1.01 -6.29
N SER A 30 5.61 0.40 -7.41
CA SER A 30 5.58 1.08 -8.71
C SER A 30 4.54 2.21 -8.75
N ALA A 31 3.35 2.03 -8.15
CA ALA A 31 2.35 3.09 -8.01
C ALA A 31 2.81 4.23 -7.11
N PHE A 32 3.55 3.92 -6.04
CA PHE A 32 4.12 4.92 -5.13
C PHE A 32 5.27 5.70 -5.79
N ALA A 33 6.16 5.03 -6.52
CA ALA A 33 7.21 5.70 -7.29
C ALA A 33 6.62 6.70 -8.29
N ALA A 34 5.62 6.28 -9.05
CA ALA A 34 4.96 7.13 -10.04
C ALA A 34 4.26 8.36 -9.43
N ALA A 35 3.72 8.24 -8.21
CA ALA A 35 3.13 9.35 -7.47
C ALA A 35 4.21 10.33 -6.96
N ALA A 36 5.28 9.80 -6.36
CA ALA A 36 6.40 10.59 -5.85
C ALA A 36 7.10 11.37 -6.97
N GLU A 37 7.33 10.76 -8.14
CA GLU A 37 7.88 11.41 -9.34
C GLU A 37 7.03 12.61 -9.81
N ARG A 38 5.72 12.58 -9.55
CA ARG A 38 4.78 13.64 -9.93
C ARG A 38 4.53 14.64 -8.81
N GLY A 39 5.10 14.43 -7.64
CA GLY A 39 4.90 15.27 -6.47
C GLY A 39 3.46 15.25 -5.95
N TYR A 40 2.80 14.09 -6.00
CA TYR A 40 1.52 13.85 -5.32
C TYR A 40 1.75 13.19 -3.97
N ALA A 41 1.03 13.64 -2.94
CA ALA A 41 0.90 12.87 -1.71
C ALA A 41 0.30 11.50 -2.03
N ILE A 42 0.65 10.49 -1.25
CA ILE A 42 0.23 9.10 -1.46
C ILE A 42 -0.67 8.70 -0.30
N GLU A 43 -1.84 8.16 -0.60
CA GLU A 43 -2.61 7.41 0.38
C GLU A 43 -2.30 5.91 0.22
N CYS A 44 -2.24 5.19 1.34
CA CYS A 44 -2.04 3.74 1.34
C CYS A 44 -2.79 3.05 2.49
N ASP A 45 -3.18 1.80 2.25
CA ASP A 45 -3.93 0.96 3.18
C ASP A 45 -3.00 0.00 3.93
N VAL A 46 -2.94 0.06 5.26
CA VAL A 46 -2.02 -0.76 6.08
C VAL A 46 -2.78 -1.77 6.93
N HIS A 47 -2.37 -3.04 6.84
CA HIS A 47 -2.76 -4.15 7.71
C HIS A 47 -1.56 -4.69 8.50
N LEU A 48 -1.80 -5.51 9.53
CA LEU A 48 -0.74 -6.29 10.16
C LEU A 48 -0.72 -7.73 9.64
N SER A 49 0.48 -8.22 9.30
CA SER A 49 0.74 -9.63 9.03
C SER A 49 0.67 -10.48 10.31
N SER A 50 0.72 -11.81 10.18
CA SER A 50 0.71 -12.74 11.33
C SER A 50 1.89 -12.57 12.29
N ASP A 51 3.03 -12.09 11.78
CA ASP A 51 4.24 -11.72 12.52
C ASP A 51 4.29 -10.23 12.91
N ARG A 52 3.16 -9.52 12.82
CA ARG A 52 2.96 -8.11 13.22
C ARG A 52 3.83 -7.10 12.46
N VAL A 53 4.18 -7.41 11.23
CA VAL A 53 4.83 -6.48 10.32
C VAL A 53 3.76 -5.72 9.53
N PRO A 54 3.79 -4.37 9.50
CA PRO A 54 2.85 -3.59 8.70
C PRO A 54 3.05 -3.83 7.20
N VAL A 55 2.00 -4.25 6.53
CA VAL A 55 1.95 -4.52 5.08
C VAL A 55 0.90 -3.65 4.43
N ILE A 56 1.11 -3.32 3.15
CA ILE A 56 0.25 -2.42 2.41
C ILE A 56 -0.62 -3.21 1.44
N ILE A 57 -1.92 -3.23 1.70
CA ILE A 57 -2.92 -3.90 0.88
C ILE A 57 -4.32 -3.41 1.28
N HIS A 58 -5.23 -3.20 0.33
CA HIS A 58 -6.55 -2.65 0.66
C HIS A 58 -7.49 -3.65 1.34
N GLY A 59 -7.52 -4.89 0.84
CA GLY A 59 -8.44 -5.92 1.34
C GLY A 59 -7.74 -6.79 2.38
N GLY A 60 -8.49 -7.20 3.40
CA GLY A 60 -8.04 -8.24 4.32
C GLY A 60 -7.97 -9.62 3.66
N ASP A 61 -8.75 -9.87 2.59
CA ASP A 61 -8.64 -11.05 1.74
C ASP A 61 -7.58 -10.87 0.64
N LEU A 62 -6.89 -11.95 0.30
CA LEU A 62 -5.80 -11.92 -0.68
C LEU A 62 -6.28 -12.10 -2.13
N LYS A 63 -7.53 -12.51 -2.34
CA LYS A 63 -7.99 -13.07 -3.61
C LYS A 63 -7.99 -12.06 -4.74
N ARG A 64 -8.52 -10.85 -4.47
CA ARG A 64 -8.70 -9.82 -5.50
C ARG A 64 -7.37 -9.35 -6.11
N LEU A 65 -6.35 -9.15 -5.28
CA LEU A 65 -5.08 -8.57 -5.73
C LEU A 65 -4.01 -9.59 -6.07
N THR A 66 -4.02 -10.76 -5.41
CA THR A 66 -2.94 -11.76 -5.56
C THR A 66 -3.39 -13.06 -6.21
N GLY A 67 -4.71 -13.28 -6.35
CA GLY A 67 -5.29 -14.54 -6.80
C GLY A 67 -5.24 -15.67 -5.76
N GLN A 68 -4.57 -15.47 -4.63
CA GLN A 68 -4.45 -16.46 -3.55
C GLN A 68 -5.65 -16.39 -2.60
N ASP A 69 -6.03 -17.54 -2.05
CA ASP A 69 -7.04 -17.62 -1.00
C ASP A 69 -6.44 -17.38 0.39
N GLY A 70 -7.29 -16.93 1.31
CA GLY A 70 -6.92 -16.62 2.70
C GLY A 70 -6.86 -15.11 2.98
N PHE A 71 -6.35 -14.80 4.17
CA PHE A 71 -6.33 -13.44 4.72
C PHE A 71 -4.91 -12.98 5.07
N VAL A 72 -4.73 -11.66 5.14
CA VAL A 72 -3.46 -11.03 5.51
C VAL A 72 -2.97 -11.51 6.89
N TRP A 73 -3.85 -11.52 7.89
CA TRP A 73 -3.52 -11.92 9.26
C TRP A 73 -3.08 -13.40 9.41
N GLN A 74 -3.25 -14.22 8.36
CA GLN A 74 -2.85 -15.62 8.35
C GLN A 74 -1.42 -15.85 7.83
N ARG A 75 -0.77 -14.82 7.29
CA ARG A 75 0.51 -14.92 6.59
C ARG A 75 1.53 -13.99 7.20
N THR A 76 2.78 -14.44 7.25
CA THR A 76 3.92 -13.58 7.62
C THR A 76 4.17 -12.53 6.54
N ALA A 77 4.85 -11.43 6.87
CA ALA A 77 5.21 -10.45 5.86
C ALA A 77 6.10 -11.03 4.75
N ALA A 78 6.96 -12.00 5.08
CA ALA A 78 7.79 -12.69 4.08
C ALA A 78 6.95 -13.51 3.10
N GLU A 79 5.92 -14.22 3.57
CA GLU A 79 4.98 -14.94 2.70
C GLU A 79 4.15 -13.99 1.84
N LEU A 80 3.70 -12.86 2.41
CA LEU A 80 2.96 -11.83 1.68
C LEU A 80 3.82 -11.18 0.60
N ALA A 81 5.08 -10.88 0.89
CA ALA A 81 6.03 -10.31 -0.07
C ALA A 81 6.39 -11.27 -1.22
N ALA A 82 6.15 -12.58 -1.07
CA ALA A 82 6.29 -13.55 -2.16
C ALA A 82 5.09 -13.52 -3.13
N LEU A 83 3.96 -12.91 -2.75
CA LEU A 83 2.77 -12.85 -3.60
C LEU A 83 2.90 -11.74 -4.64
N ARG A 84 2.60 -12.07 -5.90
CA ARG A 84 2.54 -11.09 -6.99
C ARG A 84 1.19 -10.38 -7.00
N VAL A 85 1.22 -9.07 -7.22
CA VAL A 85 0.01 -8.26 -7.36
C VAL A 85 -0.35 -8.16 -8.84
N GLY A 86 -1.55 -8.62 -9.20
CA GLY A 86 -2.10 -8.43 -10.54
C GLY A 86 -1.35 -9.09 -11.69
N GLY A 87 -0.53 -10.10 -11.40
CA GLY A 87 0.37 -10.71 -12.38
C GLY A 87 1.50 -9.79 -12.85
N THR A 88 1.72 -8.66 -12.17
CA THR A 88 2.83 -7.74 -12.42
C THR A 88 4.11 -8.21 -11.71
N ALA A 89 5.20 -7.44 -11.86
CA ALA A 89 6.42 -7.67 -11.10
C ALA A 89 6.32 -7.22 -9.63
N ASP A 90 5.32 -6.41 -9.27
CA ASP A 90 5.12 -5.93 -7.92
C ASP A 90 4.69 -7.06 -6.96
N HIS A 91 5.06 -6.90 -5.69
CA HIS A 91 4.59 -7.70 -4.57
C HIS A 91 3.76 -6.88 -3.58
N VAL A 92 3.16 -7.54 -2.59
CA VAL A 92 2.56 -6.87 -1.42
C VAL A 92 3.68 -6.25 -0.59
N PRO A 93 3.85 -4.91 -0.56
CA PRO A 93 4.98 -4.30 0.11
C PRO A 93 4.73 -4.14 1.61
N THR A 94 5.81 -4.13 2.39
CA THR A 94 5.79 -3.63 3.76
C THR A 94 5.70 -2.11 3.79
N LEU A 95 5.20 -1.56 4.90
CA LEU A 95 5.24 -0.11 5.11
C LEU A 95 6.68 0.43 5.11
N GLN A 96 7.64 -0.35 5.61
CA GLN A 96 9.05 0.02 5.60
C GLN A 96 9.61 0.19 4.18
N GLU A 97 9.29 -0.72 3.26
CA GLU A 97 9.69 -0.59 1.85
C GLU A 97 9.09 0.66 1.21
N ALA A 98 7.81 0.95 1.47
CA ALA A 98 7.17 2.16 0.96
C ALA A 98 7.80 3.43 1.53
N LEU A 99 8.13 3.47 2.83
CA LEU A 99 8.81 4.61 3.46
C LEU A 99 10.21 4.83 2.88
N HIS A 100 10.99 3.75 2.70
CA HIS A 100 12.29 3.82 2.04
C HIS A 100 12.19 4.28 0.59
N LEU A 101 11.17 3.84 -0.14
CA LEU A 101 10.94 4.28 -1.51
C LEU A 101 10.57 5.77 -1.55
N VAL A 102 9.65 6.22 -0.70
CA VAL A 102 9.18 7.61 -0.70
C VAL A 102 10.29 8.57 -0.27
N ASP A 103 11.08 8.19 0.73
CA ASP A 103 12.27 8.92 1.19
C ASP A 103 12.00 10.42 1.44
N GLY A 104 10.86 10.72 2.08
CA GLY A 104 10.45 12.10 2.40
C GLY A 104 10.09 12.99 1.19
N ARG A 105 10.12 12.47 -0.05
CA ARG A 105 9.85 13.25 -1.28
C ARG A 105 8.42 13.79 -1.35
N VAL A 106 7.47 13.03 -0.81
CA VAL A 106 6.05 13.40 -0.76
C VAL A 106 5.41 12.93 0.55
N PRO A 107 4.29 13.53 0.98
CA PRO A 107 3.54 13.07 2.15
C PRO A 107 2.92 11.69 1.94
N LEU A 108 2.82 10.92 3.03
CA LEU A 108 2.06 9.67 3.10
C LEU A 108 0.86 9.84 4.02
N VAL A 109 -0.32 9.46 3.55
CA VAL A 109 -1.57 9.37 4.30
C VAL A 109 -1.84 7.89 4.53
N VAL A 110 -1.62 7.43 5.76
CA VAL A 110 -1.71 6.01 6.10
C VAL A 110 -3.10 5.71 6.66
N GLU A 111 -3.92 4.97 5.93
CA GLU A 111 -5.14 4.38 6.45
C GLU A 111 -4.78 3.10 7.21
N LEU A 112 -5.07 3.07 8.52
CA LEU A 112 -4.97 1.84 9.29
C LEU A 112 -6.23 1.02 9.05
N LYS A 113 -6.05 -0.12 8.39
CA LYS A 113 -7.08 -1.15 8.33
C LYS A 113 -7.09 -1.93 9.64
N GLY A 114 -8.23 -2.54 9.92
CA GLY A 114 -8.39 -3.43 11.06
C GLY A 114 -9.36 -4.55 10.73
N THR A 115 -9.02 -5.75 11.18
CA THR A 115 -9.82 -6.97 11.09
C THR A 115 -10.15 -7.36 12.52
N PRO A 116 -11.41 -7.22 12.94
CA PRO A 116 -11.81 -7.47 14.32
C PRO A 116 -11.29 -8.81 14.85
N GLY A 117 -10.45 -8.75 15.89
CA GLY A 117 -9.87 -9.92 16.54
C GLY A 117 -8.53 -10.42 15.99
N TYR A 118 -7.95 -9.77 14.97
CA TYR A 118 -6.69 -10.21 14.35
C TYR A 118 -5.63 -9.11 14.24
N ASP A 119 -6.02 -7.91 13.81
CA ASP A 119 -5.16 -6.73 13.70
C ASP A 119 -5.86 -5.46 14.17
#